data_AF-A0A519XXS2-F1
#
_entry.id   AF-A0A519XXS2-F1
#
_cell.length_a   1.000
_cell.length_b   1.000
_cell.length_c   1.000
_cell.angle_alpha   90.00
_cell.angle_beta   90.00
_cell.angle_gamma   90.00
#
_symmetry.space_group_name_H-M   'P 1'
#
loop_
_entity.id
_entity.type
_entity.pdbx_description
1 polymer ?
#
loop_
_entity_poly.entity_id
_entity_poly.type
_entity_poly.pdbx_seq_one_letter_code
_entity_poly.pdbx_strand_id
1 'polypeptide(L)' 'MQFCYYYLPDFRNVLYWSPNVNVNDKGEGKLSFYTSDVAGTYIGTVNGVSKNGTFGNATFTFKVNEKSN' A
#
# COMPACT_ATOMS: atom_id res chain seq x y z
N MET A 1 17.82 32.19 9.18
CA MET A 1 17.99 30.76 9.55
C MET A 1 17.02 29.96 8.71
N GLN A 2 17.52 29.40 7.60
CA GLN A 2 16.75 28.57 6.67
C GLN A 2 16.69 27.17 7.27
N PHE A 3 15.52 26.72 7.71
CA PHE A 3 15.32 25.32 8.06
C PHE A 3 15.39 24.51 6.76
N CYS A 4 16.53 23.86 6.50
CA CYS A 4 16.61 22.82 5.49
C CYS A 4 15.64 21.70 5.89
N TYR A 5 14.57 21.52 5.13
CA TYR A 5 13.73 20.34 5.20
C TYR A 5 14.57 19.15 4.75
N TYR A 6 15.17 18.43 5.71
CA TYR A 6 15.92 17.23 5.44
C TYR A 6 14.92 16.15 5.00
N TYR A 7 14.90 15.86 3.71
CA TYR A 7 14.21 14.71 3.17
C TYR A 7 14.85 13.46 3.79
N LEU A 8 14.14 12.85 4.74
CA LEU A 8 14.56 11.57 5.31
C LEU A 8 14.17 10.49 4.29
N PRO A 9 15.15 9.79 3.71
CA PRO A 9 14.86 8.74 2.73
C PRO A 9 14.03 7.62 3.38
N ASP A 10 12.97 7.21 2.70
CA ASP A 10 12.07 6.17 3.17
C ASP A 10 12.53 4.79 2.69
N PHE A 11 13.09 4.00 3.59
CA PHE A 11 13.56 2.63 3.35
C PHE A 11 12.61 1.55 3.91
N ARG A 12 11.32 1.85 4.11
CA ARG A 12 10.39 0.89 4.71
C ARG A 12 10.09 -0.26 3.74
N ASN A 13 10.20 -1.49 4.24
CA ASN A 13 9.80 -2.70 3.51
C ASN A 13 8.27 -2.84 3.41
N VAL A 14 7.56 -2.49 4.48
CA VAL A 14 6.09 -2.55 4.54
C VAL A 14 5.53 -1.17 4.19
N LEU A 15 4.90 -1.08 3.01
CA LEU A 15 4.34 0.16 2.51
C LEU A 15 2.97 0.50 3.13
N TYR A 16 2.16 -0.53 3.40
CA TYR A 16 0.81 -0.37 3.93
C TYR A 16 0.34 -1.62 4.68
N TRP A 17 -0.29 -1.42 5.84
CA TRP A 17 -0.97 -2.47 6.59
C TRP A 17 -2.19 -1.90 7.30
N SER A 18 -3.37 -2.44 7.01
CA SER A 18 -4.61 -2.13 7.73
C SER A 18 -5.47 -3.40 7.87
N PRO A 19 -5.91 -3.75 9.09
CA PRO A 19 -6.80 -4.88 9.31
C PRO A 19 -8.26 -4.55 8.96
N ASN A 20 -8.61 -3.26 8.87
CA ASN A 20 -9.97 -2.82 8.60
C ASN A 20 -9.98 -1.99 7.32
N VAL A 21 -10.57 -2.56 6.27
CA VAL A 21 -10.80 -1.91 4.98
C VAL A 21 -12.29 -1.97 4.70
N ASN A 22 -12.96 -0.83 4.83
CA ASN A 22 -14.37 -0.73 4.51
C ASN A 22 -14.55 -0.70 2.99
N VAL A 23 -15.42 -1.56 2.49
CA VAL A 23 -15.87 -1.57 1.10
C VAL A 23 -17.25 -0.91 1.02
N ASN A 24 -17.54 -0.26 -0.10
CA ASN A 24 -18.85 0.34 -0.34
C ASN A 24 -19.92 -0.74 -0.57
N ASP A 25 -21.19 -0.34 -0.72
CA ASP A 25 -22.31 -1.26 -0.94
C ASP A 25 -22.21 -2.07 -2.25
N LYS A 26 -21.33 -1.66 -3.17
CA LYS A 26 -21.00 -2.38 -4.42
C LYS A 26 -19.83 -3.35 -4.27
N GLY A 27 -19.20 -3.43 -3.09
CA GLY A 27 -18.04 -4.27 -2.82
C GLY A 27 -16.70 -3.66 -3.23
N GLU A 28 -16.65 -2.37 -3.53
CA GLU A 28 -15.42 -1.68 -3.95
C GLU A 28 -14.77 -0.95 -2.76
N GLY A 29 -13.46 -1.12 -2.58
CA GLY A 29 -12.66 -0.40 -1.59
C GLY A 29 -11.59 0.44 -2.29
N LYS A 30 -11.38 1.67 -1.83
CA LYS A 30 -10.28 2.52 -2.32
C LYS A 30 -9.30 2.79 -1.18
N LEU A 31 -8.03 2.50 -1.44
CA LEU A 31 -6.93 2.73 -0.52
C LEU A 31 -5.91 3.66 -1.17
N SER A 32 -5.25 4.47 -0.36
CA SER A 32 -4.17 5.35 -0.82
C SER A 32 -3.08 5.34 0.23
N PHE A 33 -1.86 5.04 -0.21
CA PHE A 33 -0.68 4.92 0.64
C PHE A 33 0.54 5.45 -0.10
N TYR A 34 1.58 5.79 0.65
CA TYR A 34 2.84 6.25 0.08
C TYR A 34 3.78 5.06 -0.16
N THR A 35 4.51 5.11 -1.28
CA THR A 35 5.56 4.15 -1.60
C THR A 35 6.88 4.53 -0.92
N SER A 36 7.76 3.55 -0.72
CA SER A 36 9.14 3.77 -0.28
C SER A 36 9.96 4.34 -1.44
N ASP A 37 11.07 4.99 -1.10
CA ASP A 37 12.06 5.49 -2.07
C ASP A 37 12.90 4.38 -2.70
N VAL A 38 12.76 3.16 -2.21
CA VAL A 38 13.45 1.99 -2.74
C VAL A 38 12.72 1.51 -3.99
N ALA A 39 13.43 1.55 -5.11
CA ALA A 39 12.94 0.94 -6.33
C ALA A 39 12.93 -0.59 -6.20
N GLY A 40 11.85 -1.21 -6.63
CA GLY A 40 11.67 -2.64 -6.45
C GLY A 40 10.29 -3.12 -6.83
N THR A 41 10.13 -4.45 -6.84
CA THR A 41 8.82 -5.08 -7.00
C THR A 41 8.24 -5.37 -5.63
N TYR A 42 7.09 -4.75 -5.36
CA TYR A 42 6.35 -4.96 -4.12
C TYR A 42 5.17 -5.90 -4.38
N ILE A 43 4.83 -6.68 -3.36
CA ILE A 43 3.66 -7.55 -3.35
C ILE A 43 2.63 -7.02 -2.35
N GLY A 44 1.40 -6.81 -2.82
CA GLY A 44 0.25 -6.55 -1.99
C GLY A 44 -0.55 -7.83 -1.79
N THR A 45 -0.95 -8.10 -0.54
CA THR A 45 -1.87 -9.19 -0.20
C THR A 45 -3.09 -8.59 0.48
N VAL A 46 -4.27 -8.91 -0.03
CA VAL A 46 -5.56 -8.50 0.52
C VAL A 46 -6.31 -9.76 0.94
N ASN A 47 -6.69 -9.80 2.21
CA ASN A 47 -7.51 -10.88 2.76
C ASN A 47 -8.82 -10.28 3.25
N GLY A 48 -9.93 -10.92 2.92
CA GLY A 48 -11.26 -10.46 3.28
C GLY A 48 -12.19 -11.62 3.63
N VAL A 49 -13.21 -11.30 4.42
CA VAL A 49 -14.32 -12.19 4.70
C VAL A 49 -15.61 -11.52 4.22
N SER A 50 -16.40 -12.25 3.44
CA SER A 50 -17.72 -11.79 3.01
C SER A 50 -18.72 -11.88 4.16
N LYS A 51 -19.84 -11.15 4.08
CA LYS A 51 -20.96 -11.24 5.04
C LYS A 51 -21.50 -12.67 5.19
N ASN A 52 -21.33 -13.49 4.16
CA ASN A 52 -21.76 -14.89 4.14
C ASN A 52 -20.72 -15.86 4.75
N GLY A 53 -19.62 -15.35 5.35
CA GLY A 53 -18.57 -16.16 5.96
C GLY A 53 -17.58 -16.76 4.95
N THR A 54 -17.65 -16.37 3.68
CA THR A 54 -16.70 -16.82 2.65
C THR A 54 -15.40 -16.04 2.76
N PHE A 55 -14.26 -16.75 2.81
CA PHE A 55 -12.94 -16.14 2.77
C PHE A 55 -12.51 -15.89 1.33
N GLY A 56 -11.92 -14.72 1.08
CA GLY A 56 -11.28 -14.36 -0.18
C GLY A 56 -9.86 -13.86 0.08
N ASN A 57 -8.94 -14.28 -0.77
CA ASN A 57 -7.59 -13.71 -0.81
C ASN A 57 -7.30 -13.20 -2.22
N ALA A 58 -6.58 -12.09 -2.30
CA ALA A 58 -6.08 -11.56 -3.56
C ALA A 58 -4.63 -11.11 -3.35
N THR A 59 -3.77 -11.45 -4.31
CA THR A 59 -2.40 -10.97 -4.35
C THR A 59 -2.18 -10.21 -5.64
N PHE A 60 -1.43 -9.12 -5.55
CA PHE A 60 -1.06 -8.33 -6.72
C PHE A 60 0.36 -7.82 -6.54
N THR A 61 1.06 -7.64 -7.66
CA THR A 61 2.42 -7.12 -7.68
C THR A 61 2.44 -5.80 -8.41
N PHE A 62 3.20 -4.84 -7.88
CA PHE A 62 3.43 -3.56 -8.54
C PHE A 62 4.90 -3.18 -8.43
N LYS A 63 5.40 -2.49 -9.44
CA LYS A 63 6.79 -2.05 -9.51
C LYS A 63 6.88 -0.58 -9.13
N VAL A 64 7.72 -0.28 -8.15
CA VAL A 64 8.14 1.08 -7.82
C VAL A 64 9.42 1.35 -8.59
N ASN A 65 9.39 2.37 -9.44
CA ASN A 65 10.55 2.80 -10.20
C ASN A 65 11.34 3.84 -9.39
N GLU A 66 12.65 3.91 -9.65
CA GLU A 66 13.48 4.99 -9.14
C GLU A 66 12.88 6.34 -9.56
N LYS A 67 12.99 7.34 -8.70
CA LYS A 67 12.67 8.72 -9.09
C LYS A 67 13.66 9.14 -10.17
N SER A 68 13.20 9.26 -11.43
CA SER A 68 14.02 9.88 -12.47
C SER A 68 14.30 11.32 -12.09
N ASN A 69 15.57 11.68 -12.05
CA ASN A 69 16.05 13.04 -11.80
C ASN A 69 15.80 13.94 -13.01
#